data_AF-A0A955N804-F1
#
_entry.id   AF-A0A955N804-F1
#
_cell.length_a   1.000
_cell.length_b   1.000
_cell.length_c   1.000
_cell.angle_alpha   90.00
_cell.angle_beta   90.00
_cell.angle_gamma   90.00
#
_symmetry.space_group_name_H-M   'P 1'
#
loop_
_entity.id
_entity.type
_entity.pdbx_description
1 polymer ?
#
loop_
_entity_poly.entity_id
_entity_poly.type
_entity_poly.pdbx_seq_one_letter_code
_entity_poly.pdbx_strand_id
1 'polypeptide(L)' 'MKKLKSTVAIVLGALVVLIAFQNMASVELTLLFWTFEASRIVLIAICVVIGFFLGRITSTHKQPSQEDQ' A
#
# COMPACT_ATOMS: atom_id res chain seq x y z
N MET A 1 28.88 -11.88 4.80
CA MET A 1 27.58 -11.27 5.18
C MET A 1 27.36 -9.84 4.66
N LYS A 2 28.30 -8.89 4.83
CA LYS A 2 28.09 -7.47 4.39
C LYS A 2 27.88 -7.30 2.87
N LYS A 3 28.62 -8.04 2.03
CA LYS A 3 28.45 -8.02 0.57
C LYS A 3 27.10 -8.58 0.13
N LEU A 4 26.64 -9.67 0.76
CA LEU A 4 25.32 -10.24 0.49
C LEU A 4 24.19 -9.27 0.84
N LYS A 5 24.27 -8.58 1.99
CA LYS A 5 23.31 -7.53 2.38
C LYS A 5 23.30 -6.37 1.38
N SER A 6 24.47 -5.95 0.89
CA SER A 6 24.59 -4.88 -0.09
C SER A 6 24.01 -5.28 -1.45
N THR A 7 24.30 -6.48 -1.94
CA THR A 7 23.72 -7.00 -3.19
C THR A 7 22.20 -7.14 -3.08
N VAL A 8 21.69 -7.68 -1.98
CA VAL A 8 20.25 -7.79 -1.74
C VAL A 8 19.58 -6.41 -1.68
N ALA A 9 20.20 -5.42 -1.02
CA ALA A 9 19.68 -4.06 -0.97
C ALA A 9 19.63 -3.39 -2.35
N ILE A 10 20.66 -3.59 -3.18
CA ILE A 10 20.70 -3.06 -4.55
C ILE A 10 19.61 -3.71 -5.41
N VAL A 11 19.47 -5.04 -5.32
CA VAL A 11 18.43 -5.79 -6.06
C VAL A 11 17.04 -5.36 -5.63
N LEU A 12 16.79 -5.21 -4.34
CA LEU A 12 15.51 -4.72 -3.81
C LEU A 12 15.23 -3.27 -4.24
N GLY A 13 16.23 -2.39 -4.21
CA GLY A 13 16.09 -1.03 -4.70
C GLY A 13 15.73 -0.97 -6.19
N ALA A 14 16.41 -1.76 -7.01
CA ALA A 14 16.10 -1.88 -8.44
C ALA A 14 14.69 -2.42 -8.69
N LEU A 15 14.25 -3.42 -7.91
CA LEU A 15 12.89 -3.95 -7.95
C LEU A 15 11.84 -2.89 -7.62
N VAL A 16 12.06 -2.08 -6.58
CA VAL A 16 11.15 -0.98 -6.21
C VAL A 16 11.01 0.03 -7.35
N VAL A 17 12.13 0.41 -7.97
CA VAL A 17 12.12 1.33 -9.12
C VAL A 17 11.37 0.72 -10.31
N LEU A 18 11.61 -0.56 -10.61
CA LEU A 18 10.91 -1.29 -11.68
C LEU A 18 9.40 -1.37 -11.44
N ILE A 19 9.00 -1.63 -10.21
CA ILE A 19 7.58 -1.68 -9.81
C ILE A 19 6.97 -0.29 -9.95
N ALA A 20 7.66 0.78 -9.51
CA ALA A 20 7.16 2.14 -9.65
C ALA A 20 6.96 2.51 -11.13
N PHE A 21 7.94 2.23 -11.99
CA PHE A 21 7.86 2.53 -13.42
C PHE A 21 6.78 1.71 -14.14
N GLN A 22 6.65 0.43 -13.82
CA GLN A 22 5.59 -0.41 -14.40
C GLN A 22 4.19 0.01 -13.95
N ASN A 23 4.06 0.58 -12.75
CA ASN A 23 2.79 1.08 -12.21
C ASN A 23 2.53 2.56 -12.54
N MET A 24 3.35 3.19 -13.38
CA MET A 24 3.03 4.49 -14.02
C MET A 24 1.98 4.36 -15.12
N ALA A 25 1.63 3.14 -15.55
CA ALA A 25 0.53 2.92 -16.48
C ALA A 25 -0.76 3.57 -15.93
N SER A 26 -1.33 4.46 -16.73
CA SER A 26 -2.64 5.05 -16.47
C SER A 26 -3.70 3.97 -16.56
N VAL A 27 -4.58 3.94 -15.58
CA VAL A 27 -5.80 3.14 -15.62
C VAL A 27 -7.01 4.07 -15.61
N GLU A 28 -7.98 3.73 -16.44
CA GLU A 28 -9.28 4.38 -16.40
C GLU A 28 -10.07 3.87 -15.21
N LEU A 29 -10.52 4.80 -14.37
CA LEU A 29 -11.34 4.52 -13.20
C LEU A 29 -12.73 5.00 -13.44
N THR A 30 -13.69 4.10 -13.29
CA THR A 30 -15.11 4.43 -13.27
C THR A 30 -15.61 4.36 -11.83
N LEU A 31 -15.85 5.51 -11.23
CA LEU A 31 -16.64 5.67 -10.02
C LEU A 31 -18.12 5.84 -10.39
N LEU A 32 -19.00 5.77 -9.39
CA LEU A 32 -20.47 5.72 -9.57
C LEU A 32 -21.04 6.83 -10.48
N PHE A 33 -20.40 8.01 -10.54
CA PHE A 33 -20.77 9.12 -11.43
C PHE A 33 -19.58 9.78 -12.14
N TRP A 34 -18.37 9.20 -12.06
CA TRP A 34 -17.15 9.87 -12.52
C TRP A 34 -16.20 8.90 -13.19
N THR A 35 -15.77 9.22 -14.40
CA THR A 35 -14.68 8.52 -15.10
C THR A 35 -13.45 9.40 -15.20
N PHE A 36 -12.29 8.89 -14.79
CA PHE A 36 -11.01 9.59 -14.92
C PHE A 36 -9.83 8.63 -15.02
N GLU A 37 -8.76 9.09 -15.67
CA GLU A 37 -7.50 8.38 -15.69
C GLU A 37 -6.65 8.74 -14.49
N ALA A 38 -6.11 7.72 -13.82
CA ALA A 38 -5.12 7.90 -12.77
C ALA A 38 -4.01 6.85 -12.91
N SER A 39 -2.80 7.21 -12.48
CA SER A 39 -1.70 6.23 -12.41
C SER A 39 -2.02 5.18 -11.36
N ARG A 40 -1.81 3.90 -11.70
CA ARG A 40 -2.11 2.76 -10.81
C ARG A 40 -1.44 2.86 -9.45
N ILE A 41 -0.24 3.45 -9.38
CA ILE A 41 0.50 3.72 -8.13
C ILE A 41 -0.26 4.66 -7.17
N VAL A 42 -0.97 5.67 -7.69
CA VAL A 42 -1.71 6.66 -6.89
C VAL A 42 -2.89 5.98 -6.22
N LEU A 43 -3.59 5.10 -6.94
CA LEU A 43 -4.70 4.32 -6.39
C LEU A 43 -4.27 3.40 -5.28
N ILE A 44 -3.19 2.66 -5.49
CA ILE A 44 -2.65 1.73 -4.48
C ILE A 44 -2.30 2.51 -3.21
N ALA A 45 -1.63 3.66 -3.34
CA ALA A 45 -1.30 4.51 -2.20
C ALA A 45 -2.54 4.98 -1.43
N ILE A 46 -3.57 5.46 -2.14
CA ILE A 46 -4.85 5.89 -1.53
C ILE A 46 -5.53 4.73 -0.81
N CYS A 47 -5.63 3.55 -1.42
CA CYS A 47 -6.24 2.37 -0.80
C CYS A 47 -5.51 1.95 0.48
N VAL A 48 -4.18 1.96 0.48
CA VAL A 48 -3.37 1.63 1.68
C VAL A 48 -3.63 2.63 2.79
N VAL A 49 -3.62 3.93 2.47
CA VAL A 49 -3.87 4.99 3.44
C VAL A 49 -5.27 4.86 4.05
N ILE A 50 -6.30 4.71 3.22
CA ILE A 50 -7.69 4.52 3.67
C ILE A 50 -7.81 3.27 4.56
N GLY A 51 -7.28 2.14 4.10
CA GLY A 51 -7.31 0.88 4.87
C GLY A 51 -6.61 1.00 6.22
N PHE A 52 -5.47 1.69 6.28
CA PHE A 52 -4.74 1.95 7.53
C PHE A 52 -5.56 2.79 8.52
N PHE A 53 -6.15 3.90 8.05
CA PHE A 53 -6.98 4.75 8.90
C PHE A 53 -8.24 4.03 9.38
N LEU A 54 -8.94 3.32 8.48
CA LEU A 54 -10.11 2.51 8.83
C LEU A 54 -9.76 1.45 9.87
N GLY A 55 -8.65 0.71 9.68
CA GLY A 55 -8.17 -0.28 10.64
C GLY A 55 -7.83 0.32 12.00
N ARG A 56 -7.24 1.52 12.03
CA ARG A 56 -6.94 2.23 13.28
C ARG A 56 -8.22 2.66 14.02
N ILE A 57 -9.21 3.16 13.29
CA ILE A 57 -10.51 3.57 13.84
C ILE A 57 -11.26 2.35 14.40
N THR A 58 -11.35 1.26 13.63
CA THR A 58 -12.06 0.04 14.07
C THR A 58 -11.33 -0.72 15.17
N SER A 59 -9.99 -0.69 15.20
CA SER A 59 -9.21 -1.30 16.27
C SER A 59 -9.42 -0.62 17.64
N THR A 60 -9.88 0.63 17.67
CA THR A 60 -10.15 1.34 18.93
C THR A 60 -11.44 0.82 19.61
N HIS A 61 -12.28 0.09 18.88
CA HIS A 61 -13.51 -0.52 19.40
C HIS A 61 -13.34 -1.94 19.97
N LYS A 62 -12.16 -2.54 19.84
CA LYS A 62 -11.88 -3.85 20.47
C LYS A 62 -11.51 -3.62 21.94
N GLN A 63 -12.53 -3.42 22.76
CA GLN A 63 -12.45 -3.54 24.22
C GLN A 63 -11.76 -4.88 24.53
N PRO A 64 -10.65 -4.92 25.27
CA PRO A 64 -10.23 -6.17 25.87
C PRO A 64 -11.29 -6.50 26.92
N SER A 65 -12.20 -7.44 26.60
CA SER A 65 -12.95 -8.13 27.64
C SER A 65 -11.92 -8.77 28.56
N GLN A 66 -11.71 -8.16 29.72
CA GLN A 66 -11.05 -8.80 30.85
C GLN A 66 -12.07 -9.78 31.47
N GLU A 67 -12.12 -10.96 30.86
CA GLU A 67 -12.49 -12.23 31.47
C GLU A 67 -11.20 -13.04 31.26
N ASP A 68 -10.45 -13.42 32.30
CA ASP A 68 -10.85 -14.46 33.24
C ASP A 68 -10.17 -14.33 34.61
N GLN A 69 -10.83 -14.96 35.57
CA GLN A 69 -10.64 -15.04 37.02
C GLN A 69 -9.35 -15.76 37.46
#